data_AF-A0A9D2IPU1-F1
#
_entry.id   AF-A0A9D2IPU1-F1
#
_cell.length_a   1.000
_cell.length_b   1.000
_cell.length_c   1.000
_cell.angle_alpha   90.00
_cell.angle_beta   90.00
_cell.angle_gamma   90.00
#
_symmetry.space_group_name_H-M   'P 1'
#
loop_
_entity.id
_entity.type
_entity.pdbx_description
1 polymer ?
#
loop_
_entity_poly.entity_id
_entity_poly.type
_entity_poly.pdbx_seq_one_letter_code
_entity_poly.pdbx_strand_id
1 'polypeptide(L)'
;MWWFENVRYVSLYRGELHDFLGTGTDDPFGGRTVTACVDPVEFPKKPERDGGVTPRIVRPECLMTVTLPELAAMISRGQTVLPGVCDGRRRAEDWKAQELFFIDVDNDEAMVARGHRPLDVTDAVQRAFECGLPLALSYESFSSTKKQQKYRLAFVAPSIIRDRDEATRFLRGLLAAYPEADPSCKDLSRLFFGTDKEVCVWGRSASMTR
;
A
#
# COMPACT_ATOMS: atom_id res chain seq x y z
N MET A 1 9.06 1.27 -23.56
CA MET A 1 10.46 0.92 -23.28
C MET A 1 11.21 1.98 -22.46
N TRP A 2 10.77 3.25 -22.43
CA TRP A 2 11.36 4.34 -21.64
C TRP A 2 11.15 4.26 -20.11
N TRP A 3 10.23 3.43 -19.62
CA TRP A 3 9.87 3.38 -18.20
C TRP A 3 10.85 2.55 -17.34
N PHE A 4 11.46 1.50 -17.90
CA PHE A 4 12.38 0.63 -17.17
C PHE A 4 13.68 1.35 -16.77
N GLU A 5 14.11 2.37 -17.50
CA GLU A 5 15.39 3.05 -17.26
C GLU A 5 15.39 3.90 -15.98
N ASN A 6 14.21 4.26 -15.45
CA ASN A 6 14.09 5.21 -14.33
C ASN A 6 13.28 4.66 -13.14
N VAL A 7 12.80 3.42 -13.23
CA VAL A 7 12.09 2.73 -12.16
C VAL A 7 13.06 1.78 -11.47
N ARG A 8 13.12 1.87 -10.14
CA ARG A 8 13.80 0.88 -9.30
C ARG A 8 12.77 0.16 -8.47
N TYR A 9 12.97 -1.13 -8.23
CA TYR A 9 12.18 -1.85 -7.24
C TYR A 9 12.99 -2.88 -6.47
N VAL A 10 12.50 -3.17 -5.27
CA VAL A 10 12.90 -4.33 -4.47
C VAL A 10 11.64 -5.16 -4.23
N SER A 11 11.65 -6.48 -4.40
CA SER A 11 10.55 -7.34 -4.01
C SER A 11 10.91 -8.20 -2.80
N LEU A 12 9.97 -8.33 -1.88
CA LEU A 12 10.10 -9.09 -0.64
C LEU A 12 9.08 -10.23 -0.63
N TYR A 13 9.53 -11.42 -0.24
CA TYR A 13 8.67 -12.59 -0.04
C TYR A 13 8.95 -13.20 1.33
N ARG A 14 7.91 -13.37 2.16
CA ARG A 14 8.04 -13.89 3.54
C ARG A 14 9.12 -13.19 4.38
N GLY A 15 9.31 -11.90 4.13
CA GLY A 15 10.26 -11.05 4.85
C GLY A 15 11.69 -11.07 4.30
N GLU A 16 11.95 -11.85 3.25
CA GLU A 16 13.27 -11.96 2.62
C GLU A 16 13.31 -11.23 1.28
N LEU A 17 14.49 -10.72 0.92
CA LEU A 17 14.75 -10.16 -0.40
C LEU A 17 14.57 -11.25 -1.46
N HIS A 18 13.65 -11.02 -2.40
CA HIS A 18 13.35 -11.97 -3.47
C HIS A 18 13.95 -11.50 -4.80
N ASP A 19 13.73 -10.24 -5.18
CA ASP A 19 14.22 -9.67 -6.43
C ASP A 19 14.55 -8.18 -6.29
N PHE A 20 15.36 -7.66 -7.21
CA PHE A 20 15.75 -6.26 -7.26
C PHE A 20 16.06 -5.81 -8.69
N LEU A 21 15.48 -4.69 -9.10
CA LEU A 21 15.84 -3.99 -10.33
C LEU A 21 16.41 -2.60 -9.97
N GLY A 22 17.72 -2.44 -10.18
CA GLY A 22 18.42 -1.15 -10.05
C GLY A 22 19.93 -1.28 -10.30
N THR A 23 20.61 -0.14 -10.47
CA THR A 23 22.07 -0.07 -10.62
C THR A 23 22.71 0.44 -9.32
N GLY A 24 23.55 -0.37 -8.68
CA GLY A 24 24.30 0.00 -7.46
C GLY A 24 23.76 -0.64 -6.17
N THR A 25 24.55 -0.54 -5.09
CA THR A 25 24.24 -1.04 -3.73
C THR A 25 23.54 0.01 -2.85
N ASP A 26 23.27 1.20 -3.39
CA ASP A 26 22.65 2.28 -2.64
C ASP A 26 21.16 2.01 -2.46
N ASP A 27 20.64 2.21 -1.24
CA ASP A 27 19.22 2.14 -0.93
C ASP A 27 18.43 3.00 -1.93
N PRO A 28 17.69 2.38 -2.87
CA PRO A 28 17.00 3.12 -3.93
C PRO A 28 15.85 3.96 -3.38
N PHE A 29 15.54 3.84 -2.08
CA PHE A 29 14.46 4.53 -1.39
C PHE A 29 14.95 5.64 -0.46
N GLY A 30 16.27 5.87 -0.39
CA GLY A 30 16.88 7.01 0.32
C GLY A 30 16.62 7.02 1.83
N GLY A 31 16.46 5.86 2.46
CA GLY A 31 16.17 5.72 3.88
C GLY A 31 14.79 6.21 4.28
N ARG A 32 13.87 6.39 3.31
CA ARG A 32 12.53 6.93 3.59
C ARG A 32 11.78 6.00 4.54
N THR A 33 11.35 6.57 5.66
CA THR A 33 10.49 5.91 6.63
C THR A 33 9.04 6.34 6.49
N VAL A 34 8.14 5.54 7.02
CA VAL A 34 6.72 5.82 7.18
C VAL A 34 6.25 5.42 8.56
N THR A 35 5.31 6.18 9.12
CA THR A 35 4.60 5.85 10.34
C THR A 35 3.23 5.23 10.02
N ALA A 36 2.98 4.04 10.55
CA ALA A 36 1.69 3.34 10.44
C ALA A 36 1.49 2.39 11.63
N CYS A 37 0.27 1.94 11.84
CA CYS A 37 -0.01 0.86 12.78
C CYS A 37 0.13 -0.49 12.08
N VAL A 38 0.98 -1.39 12.59
CA VAL A 38 1.19 -2.74 12.06
C VAL A 38 0.83 -3.77 13.11
N ASP A 39 -0.02 -4.70 12.74
CA ASP A 39 -0.43 -5.80 13.61
C ASP A 39 0.74 -6.78 13.82
N PRO A 40 1.06 -7.19 15.06
CA PRO A 40 2.20 -8.06 15.31
C PRO A 40 1.95 -9.53 14.93
N VAL A 41 0.71 -9.90 14.56
CA VAL A 41 0.39 -11.29 14.20
C VAL A 41 0.59 -11.49 12.69
N GLU A 42 1.39 -12.51 12.38
CA GLU A 42 1.59 -13.00 11.02
C GLU A 42 0.48 -13.98 10.63
N PHE A 43 -0.12 -13.75 9.46
CA PHE A 43 -1.19 -14.59 8.95
C PHE A 43 -0.71 -15.32 7.69
N PRO A 44 -0.55 -16.65 7.71
CA PRO A 44 -0.10 -17.41 6.52
C PRO A 44 -1.17 -17.49 5.43
N LYS A 45 -2.41 -17.07 5.73
CA LYS A 45 -3.55 -16.94 4.83
C LYS A 45 -4.48 -15.87 5.36
N LYS A 46 -5.39 -15.36 4.54
CA LYS A 46 -6.40 -14.38 4.98
C LYS A 46 -7.10 -14.88 6.25
N PRO A 47 -7.12 -14.10 7.34
CA PRO A 47 -7.84 -14.51 8.56
C PRO A 47 -9.34 -14.60 8.31
N GLU A 48 -10.02 -15.42 9.10
CA GLU A 48 -11.48 -15.38 9.17
C GLU A 48 -11.92 -14.08 9.86
N ARG A 49 -12.90 -13.40 9.27
CA ARG A 49 -13.33 -12.06 9.69
C ARG A 49 -12.13 -11.10 9.72
N ASP A 50 -11.76 -10.59 10.89
CA ASP A 50 -10.59 -9.75 11.09
C ASP A 50 -9.47 -10.44 11.87
N GLY A 51 -9.60 -11.71 12.25
CA GLY A 51 -8.58 -12.41 13.04
C GLY A 51 -8.27 -11.77 14.40
N GLY A 52 -9.20 -10.98 14.96
CA GLY A 52 -8.97 -10.22 16.18
C GLY A 52 -7.97 -9.06 16.02
N VAL A 53 -7.69 -8.63 14.78
CA VAL A 53 -6.79 -7.52 14.47
C VAL A 53 -7.33 -6.20 14.98
N THR A 54 -8.64 -5.91 14.81
CA THR A 54 -9.21 -4.59 15.14
C THR A 54 -8.90 -4.11 16.57
N PRO A 55 -9.11 -4.91 17.63
CA PRO A 55 -8.78 -4.49 18.99
C PRO A 55 -7.28 -4.51 19.33
N ARG A 56 -6.43 -5.11 18.48
CA ARG A 56 -4.99 -5.24 18.71
C ARG A 56 -4.19 -4.16 18.01
N ILE A 57 -4.51 -3.87 16.75
CA ILE A 57 -3.74 -2.94 15.89
C ILE A 57 -3.81 -1.47 16.34
N VAL A 58 -4.78 -1.12 17.18
CA VAL A 58 -4.94 0.24 17.74
C VAL A 58 -4.15 0.44 19.04
N ARG A 59 -3.45 -0.58 19.52
CA ARG A 59 -2.61 -0.46 20.73
C ARG A 59 -1.33 0.32 20.43
N PRO A 60 -0.79 1.09 21.40
CA PRO A 60 0.41 1.91 21.17
C PRO A 60 1.61 1.14 20.62
N GLU A 61 1.78 -0.13 20.99
CA GLU A 61 2.90 -0.97 20.54
C GLU A 61 2.83 -1.32 19.05
N CYS A 62 1.66 -1.18 18.42
CA CYS A 62 1.49 -1.40 16.99
C CYS A 62 1.87 -0.16 16.17
N LEU A 63 2.00 1.02 16.77
CA LEU A 63 2.41 2.23 16.07
C LEU A 63 3.92 2.19 15.83
N MET A 64 4.33 2.04 14.57
CA MET A 64 5.73 1.89 14.20
C MET A 64 6.14 2.95 13.18
N THR A 65 7.41 3.37 13.24
CA THR A 65 8.08 4.10 12.16
C THR A 65 9.12 3.17 11.56
N VAL A 66 8.93 2.80 10.30
CA VAL A 66 9.71 1.77 9.60
C VAL A 66 10.11 2.26 8.22
N THR A 67 11.18 1.71 7.67
CA THR A 67 11.52 1.89 6.26
C THR A 67 10.49 1.19 5.37
N LEU A 68 10.40 1.60 4.10
CA LEU A 68 9.51 0.93 3.14
C LEU A 68 9.83 -0.57 2.94
N PRO A 69 11.11 -1.01 2.86
CA PRO A 69 11.45 -2.43 2.82
C PRO A 69 11.06 -3.20 4.08
N GLU A 70 11.22 -2.62 5.27
CA GLU A 70 10.77 -3.27 6.52
C GLU A 70 9.24 -3.43 6.54
N LEU A 71 8.50 -2.41 6.12
CA LEU A 71 7.04 -2.51 6.00
C LEU A 71 6.63 -3.57 4.99
N ALA A 72 7.30 -3.62 3.82
CA ALA A 72 7.06 -4.64 2.81
C ALA A 72 7.34 -6.05 3.34
N ALA A 73 8.43 -6.21 4.08
CA ALA A 73 8.77 -7.46 4.74
C ALA A 73 7.65 -7.90 5.70
N MET A 74 7.14 -7.00 6.55
CA MET A 74 6.00 -7.28 7.45
C MET A 74 4.74 -7.68 6.68
N ILE A 75 4.36 -6.93 5.63
CA ILE A 75 3.19 -7.22 4.79
C ILE A 75 3.34 -8.60 4.11
N SER A 76 4.53 -8.93 3.62
CA SER A 76 4.83 -10.20 2.95
C SER A 76 4.82 -11.42 3.87
N ARG A 77 4.86 -11.21 5.20
CA ARG A 77 4.61 -12.23 6.24
C ARG A 77 3.14 -12.31 6.66
N GLY A 78 2.27 -11.54 6.01
CA GLY A 78 0.84 -11.53 6.27
C GLY A 78 0.39 -10.58 7.38
N GLN A 79 1.26 -9.71 7.90
CA GLN A 79 0.89 -8.75 8.93
C GLN A 79 -0.07 -7.69 8.37
N THR A 80 -1.07 -7.32 9.17
CA THR A 80 -2.09 -6.34 8.77
C THR A 80 -1.61 -4.92 9.06
N VAL A 81 -1.93 -3.98 8.16
CA VAL A 81 -1.57 -2.57 8.28
C VAL A 81 -2.84 -1.74 8.46
N LEU A 82 -2.81 -0.82 9.42
CA LEU A 82 -3.72 0.31 9.54
C LEU A 82 -2.91 1.58 9.20
N PRO A 83 -3.08 2.17 8.01
CA PRO A 83 -2.23 3.26 7.57
C PRO A 83 -2.50 4.58 8.32
N GLY A 84 -3.75 4.82 8.72
CA GLY A 84 -4.13 5.98 9.53
C GLY A 84 -3.77 5.80 11.00
N VAL A 85 -3.01 6.73 11.56
CA VAL A 85 -2.70 6.77 12.99
C VAL A 85 -3.97 7.14 13.74
N CYS A 86 -4.48 6.21 14.55
CA CYS A 86 -5.67 6.39 15.36
C CYS A 86 -5.31 6.29 16.84
N ASP A 87 -5.86 7.19 17.66
CA ASP A 87 -5.71 7.19 19.11
C ASP A 87 -6.89 6.44 19.75
N GLY A 88 -6.68 5.21 20.17
CA GLY A 88 -7.70 4.40 20.85
C GLY A 88 -8.49 3.48 19.91
N ARG A 89 -9.43 3.99 19.09
CA ARG A 89 -10.26 3.14 18.22
C ARG A 89 -10.10 3.48 16.74
N ARG A 90 -10.39 2.50 15.89
CA ARG A 90 -10.41 2.64 14.43
C ARG A 90 -11.70 3.34 13.99
N ARG A 91 -11.76 4.66 14.18
CA ARG A 91 -12.89 5.49 13.75
C ARG A 91 -12.43 6.90 13.41
N ALA A 92 -13.28 7.57 12.64
CA ALA A 92 -13.10 8.92 12.15
C ALA A 92 -12.67 9.95 13.20
N GLU A 93 -13.20 9.86 14.41
CA GLU A 93 -12.97 10.82 15.51
C GLU A 93 -11.61 10.62 16.19
N ASP A 94 -11.07 9.40 16.09
CA ASP A 94 -9.82 9.01 16.73
C ASP A 94 -8.63 9.11 15.77
N TRP A 95 -8.86 9.34 14.47
CA TRP A 95 -7.82 9.57 13.46
C TRP A 95 -7.03 10.86 13.78
N LYS A 96 -5.70 10.78 13.72
CA LYS A 96 -4.78 11.87 14.06
C LYS A 96 -3.88 12.30 12.91
N ALA A 97 -3.39 11.34 12.13
CA ALA A 97 -2.45 11.61 11.06
C ALA A 97 -2.36 10.43 10.08
N GLN A 98 -1.88 10.70 8.87
CA GLN A 98 -1.60 9.66 7.88
C GLN A 98 -0.60 10.17 6.85
N GLU A 99 0.36 9.34 6.50
CA GLU A 99 1.25 9.57 5.35
C GLU A 99 1.17 8.45 4.32
N LEU A 100 0.75 7.26 4.73
CA LEU A 100 0.61 6.08 3.88
C LEU A 100 -0.85 5.89 3.50
N PHE A 101 -1.15 5.80 2.22
CA PHE A 101 -2.51 5.67 1.69
C PHE A 101 -2.59 4.47 0.77
N PHE A 102 -3.55 3.58 1.03
CA PHE A 102 -3.75 2.39 0.21
C PHE A 102 -5.02 2.53 -0.62
N ILE A 103 -4.98 1.97 -1.82
CA ILE A 103 -6.16 1.62 -2.61
C ILE A 103 -6.17 0.11 -2.84
N ASP A 104 -7.36 -0.46 -2.95
CA ASP A 104 -7.60 -1.89 -3.13
C ASP A 104 -8.30 -2.06 -4.49
N VAL A 105 -7.69 -2.76 -5.42
CA VAL A 105 -8.27 -3.05 -6.73
C VAL A 105 -8.66 -4.52 -6.77
N ASP A 106 -9.95 -4.78 -6.97
CA ASP A 106 -10.50 -6.12 -7.20
C ASP A 106 -11.01 -6.17 -8.64
N ASN A 107 -10.36 -6.98 -9.49
CA ASN A 107 -10.80 -7.17 -10.87
C ASN A 107 -12.02 -8.11 -10.95
N ASP A 108 -13.06 -7.83 -10.16
CA ASP A 108 -14.28 -8.63 -10.03
C ASP A 108 -15.44 -8.13 -10.90
N GLU A 109 -16.55 -8.85 -10.83
CA GLU A 109 -17.79 -8.50 -11.51
C GLU A 109 -18.36 -7.16 -11.02
N ALA A 110 -18.13 -6.75 -9.76
CA ALA A 110 -18.59 -5.48 -9.23
C ALA A 110 -17.82 -4.30 -9.84
N MET A 111 -16.51 -4.45 -10.06
CA MET A 111 -15.69 -3.49 -10.81
C MET A 111 -16.17 -3.39 -12.26
N VAL A 112 -16.45 -4.52 -12.93
CA VAL A 112 -16.99 -4.51 -14.29
C VAL A 112 -18.39 -3.89 -14.36
N ALA A 113 -19.25 -4.16 -13.39
CA ALA A 113 -20.59 -3.58 -13.29
C ALA A 113 -20.58 -2.06 -13.08
N ARG A 114 -19.49 -1.51 -12.50
CA ARG A 114 -19.25 -0.05 -12.44
C ARG A 114 -18.80 0.54 -13.79
N GLY A 115 -18.64 -0.27 -14.82
CA GLY A 115 -18.27 0.15 -16.18
C GLY A 115 -16.78 0.16 -16.46
N HIS A 116 -15.98 -0.50 -15.61
CA HIS A 116 -14.53 -0.53 -15.74
C HIS A 116 -14.05 -1.86 -16.35
N ARG A 117 -12.86 -1.85 -16.95
CA ARG A 117 -12.19 -3.07 -17.42
C ARG A 117 -11.17 -3.53 -16.38
N PRO A 118 -10.87 -4.84 -16.30
CA PRO A 118 -9.78 -5.33 -15.47
C PRO A 118 -8.49 -4.57 -15.75
N LEU A 119 -7.86 -4.11 -14.67
CA LEU A 119 -6.58 -3.39 -14.69
C LEU A 119 -5.52 -4.32 -14.10
N ASP A 120 -4.51 -4.70 -14.88
CA ASP A 120 -3.39 -5.50 -14.37
C ASP A 120 -2.52 -4.67 -13.41
N VAL A 121 -1.92 -5.31 -12.42
CA VAL A 121 -1.03 -4.66 -11.44
C VAL A 121 0.13 -3.91 -12.12
N THR A 122 0.69 -4.45 -13.20
CA THR A 122 1.79 -3.82 -13.94
C THR A 122 1.32 -2.54 -14.63
N ASP A 123 0.15 -2.55 -15.26
CA ASP A 123 -0.49 -1.37 -15.85
C ASP A 123 -0.85 -0.33 -14.78
N ALA A 124 -1.31 -0.78 -13.61
CA ALA A 124 -1.65 0.10 -12.49
C ALA A 124 -0.41 0.80 -11.91
N VAL A 125 0.71 0.08 -11.80
CA VAL A 125 2.02 0.62 -11.40
C VAL A 125 2.54 1.59 -12.45
N GLN A 126 2.48 1.23 -13.75
CA GLN A 126 2.87 2.11 -14.84
C GLN A 126 2.07 3.42 -14.82
N ARG A 127 0.75 3.34 -14.61
CA ARG A 127 -0.13 4.52 -14.48
C ARG A 127 0.32 5.45 -13.35
N ALA A 128 0.70 4.91 -12.19
CA ALA A 128 1.21 5.75 -11.10
C ALA A 128 2.45 6.54 -11.52
N PHE A 129 3.38 5.88 -12.22
CA PHE A 129 4.59 6.53 -12.69
C PHE A 129 4.30 7.59 -13.76
N GLU A 130 3.44 7.29 -14.73
CA GLU A 130 3.06 8.24 -15.79
C GLU A 130 2.33 9.47 -15.23
N CYS A 131 1.47 9.28 -14.24
CA CYS A 131 0.71 10.35 -13.60
C CYS A 131 1.50 11.11 -12.51
N GLY A 132 2.76 10.77 -12.26
CA GLY A 132 3.53 11.45 -11.21
C GLY A 132 3.13 11.07 -9.78
N LEU A 133 2.34 10.01 -9.57
CA LEU A 133 1.83 9.62 -8.26
C LEU A 133 2.96 9.02 -7.39
N PRO A 134 2.94 9.29 -6.06
CA PRO A 134 4.02 8.86 -5.16
C PRO A 134 3.82 7.41 -4.72
N LEU A 135 3.76 6.48 -5.68
CA LEU A 135 3.66 5.06 -5.42
C LEU A 135 4.88 4.57 -4.65
N ALA A 136 4.63 3.74 -3.63
CA ALA A 136 5.64 3.23 -2.73
C ALA A 136 5.63 1.72 -2.64
N LEU A 137 4.45 1.09 -2.56
CA LEU A 137 4.32 -0.36 -2.47
C LEU A 137 3.25 -0.88 -3.43
N SER A 138 3.42 -2.10 -3.92
CA SER A 138 2.34 -2.87 -4.54
C SER A 138 2.41 -4.34 -4.12
N TYR A 139 1.26 -4.97 -3.93
CA TYR A 139 1.20 -6.40 -3.68
C TYR A 139 -0.17 -6.99 -3.99
N GLU A 140 -0.19 -8.25 -4.39
CA GLU A 140 -1.42 -9.01 -4.54
C GLU A 140 -1.98 -9.41 -3.17
N SER A 141 -3.30 -9.38 -3.02
CA SER A 141 -3.99 -9.84 -1.81
C SER A 141 -3.93 -11.37 -1.66
N PHE A 142 -4.19 -11.89 -0.45
CA PHE A 142 -4.29 -13.33 -0.18
C PHE A 142 -5.18 -14.09 -1.18
N SER A 143 -6.33 -13.52 -1.55
CA SER A 143 -7.31 -14.16 -2.44
C SER A 143 -7.11 -13.85 -3.93
N SER A 144 -6.01 -13.19 -4.29
CA SER A 144 -5.68 -12.93 -5.69
C SER A 144 -5.37 -14.24 -6.43
N THR A 145 -5.83 -14.32 -7.68
CA THR A 145 -5.55 -15.47 -8.57
C THR A 145 -5.20 -14.97 -9.96
N LYS A 146 -4.59 -15.82 -10.80
CA LYS A 146 -4.32 -15.47 -12.21
C LYS A 146 -5.56 -15.11 -13.02
N LYS A 147 -6.73 -15.65 -12.67
CA LYS A 147 -8.01 -15.37 -13.37
C LYS A 147 -8.63 -14.05 -12.91
N GLN A 148 -8.41 -13.69 -11.65
CA GLN A 148 -8.96 -12.52 -11.01
C GLN A 148 -7.90 -11.94 -10.10
N GLN A 149 -7.10 -11.05 -10.66
CA GLN A 149 -6.03 -10.39 -9.93
C GLN A 149 -6.63 -9.37 -8.98
N LYS A 150 -6.20 -9.41 -7.73
CA LYS A 150 -6.63 -8.51 -6.65
C LYS A 150 -5.41 -7.98 -5.96
N TYR A 151 -5.20 -6.68 -5.98
CA TYR A 151 -3.96 -6.09 -5.49
C TYR A 151 -4.21 -4.76 -4.81
N ARG A 152 -3.19 -4.33 -4.08
CA ARG A 152 -3.17 -3.07 -3.37
C ARG A 152 -1.97 -2.27 -3.83
N LEU A 153 -2.19 -0.97 -3.93
CA LEU A 153 -1.14 0.02 -4.15
C LEU A 153 -1.10 0.91 -2.92
N ALA A 154 0.09 1.13 -2.37
CA ALA A 154 0.32 2.06 -1.27
C ALA A 154 1.13 3.26 -1.76
N PHE A 155 0.67 4.45 -1.42
CA PHE A 155 1.25 5.74 -1.80
C PHE A 155 1.69 6.48 -0.54
N VAL A 156 2.87 7.12 -0.59
CA VAL A 156 3.33 7.96 0.54
C VAL A 156 3.18 9.43 0.19
N ALA A 157 2.35 10.15 0.96
CA ALA A 157 2.21 11.59 0.85
C ALA A 157 3.57 12.32 1.02
N PRO A 158 3.76 13.52 0.43
CA PRO A 158 5.00 14.27 0.56
C PRO A 158 5.40 14.60 2.00
N SER A 159 4.41 14.73 2.88
CA SER A 159 4.56 14.95 4.31
C SER A 159 3.41 14.28 5.07
N ILE A 160 3.62 14.01 6.36
CA ILE A 160 2.56 13.51 7.23
C ILE A 160 1.38 14.50 7.29
N ILE A 161 0.20 14.03 6.91
CA ILE A 161 -1.01 14.84 6.86
C ILE A 161 -1.73 14.71 8.19
N ARG A 162 -1.98 15.85 8.87
CA ARG A 162 -2.72 15.92 10.14
C ARG A 162 -4.09 16.56 10.01
N ASP A 163 -4.36 17.22 8.89
CA ASP A 163 -5.68 17.72 8.55
C ASP A 163 -6.51 16.60 7.89
N ARG A 164 -7.66 16.28 8.48
CA ARG A 164 -8.49 15.17 8.00
C ARG A 164 -9.08 15.43 6.62
N ASP A 165 -9.41 16.68 6.33
CA ASP A 165 -9.97 17.05 5.03
C ASP A 165 -8.90 16.97 3.94
N GLU A 166 -7.66 17.37 4.23
CA GLU A 166 -6.50 17.17 3.36
C GLU A 166 -6.24 15.70 3.09
N ALA A 167 -6.22 14.85 4.11
CA ALA A 167 -6.03 13.41 3.95
C ALA A 167 -7.17 12.79 3.11
N THR A 168 -8.40 13.24 3.33
CA THR A 168 -9.57 12.83 2.55
C THR A 168 -9.45 13.29 1.09
N ARG A 169 -8.99 14.52 0.83
CA ARG A 169 -8.76 15.03 -0.53
C ARG A 169 -7.66 14.24 -1.24
N PHE A 170 -6.56 13.94 -0.55
CA PHE A 170 -5.46 13.15 -1.09
C PHE A 170 -5.95 11.75 -1.52
N LEU A 171 -6.64 11.04 -0.63
CA LEU A 171 -7.21 9.73 -0.91
C LEU A 171 -8.26 9.74 -2.03
N ARG A 172 -9.12 10.77 -2.08
CA ARG A 172 -10.06 10.96 -3.20
C ARG A 172 -9.34 11.19 -4.52
N GLY A 173 -8.22 11.93 -4.52
CA GLY A 173 -7.38 12.09 -5.70
C GLY A 173 -6.84 10.76 -6.21
N LEU A 174 -6.38 9.88 -5.32
CA LEU A 174 -5.97 8.52 -5.68
C LEU A 174 -7.13 7.70 -6.25
N LEU A 175 -8.31 7.73 -5.62
CA LEU A 175 -9.50 7.01 -6.13
C LEU A 175 -10.01 7.58 -7.47
N ALA A 176 -9.78 8.86 -7.73
CA ALA A 176 -10.08 9.46 -9.04
C ALA A 176 -9.08 9.01 -10.12
N ALA A 177 -7.82 8.79 -9.77
CA ALA A 177 -6.80 8.25 -10.68
C ALA A 177 -6.97 6.73 -10.93
N TYR A 178 -7.63 6.03 -10.01
CA TYR A 178 -7.93 4.60 -10.08
C TYR A 178 -9.42 4.35 -9.87
N PRO A 179 -10.28 4.70 -10.84
CA PRO A 179 -11.71 4.45 -10.73
C PRO A 179 -12.06 2.95 -10.60
N GLU A 180 -11.15 2.06 -11.02
CA GLU A 180 -11.24 0.60 -10.84
C GLU A 180 -11.15 0.17 -9.37
N ALA A 181 -10.52 0.97 -8.51
CA ALA A 181 -10.37 0.66 -7.09
C ALA A 181 -11.73 0.55 -6.37
N ASP A 182 -11.76 -0.20 -5.27
CA ASP A 182 -12.89 -0.33 -4.37
C ASP A 182 -13.23 1.06 -3.77
N PRO A 183 -14.44 1.62 -4.04
CA PRO A 183 -14.84 2.93 -3.56
C PRO A 183 -14.91 3.04 -2.03
N SER A 184 -14.99 1.90 -1.33
CA SER A 184 -14.99 1.87 0.13
C SER A 184 -13.59 2.11 0.72
N CYS A 185 -12.55 2.21 -0.10
CA CYS A 185 -11.22 2.67 0.31
C CYS A 185 -11.17 4.16 0.71
N LYS A 186 -12.29 4.90 0.70
CA LYS A 186 -12.38 6.28 1.19
C LYS A 186 -12.31 6.44 2.72
N ASP A 187 -12.37 5.33 3.48
CA ASP A 187 -12.26 5.33 4.94
C ASP A 187 -10.79 5.41 5.37
N LEU A 188 -10.38 6.54 5.97
CA LEU A 188 -9.02 6.76 6.49
C LEU A 188 -8.63 5.79 7.62
N SER A 189 -9.60 5.13 8.22
CA SER A 189 -9.39 4.13 9.27
C SER A 189 -9.35 2.71 8.71
N ARG A 190 -9.35 2.48 7.39
CA ARG A 190 -9.43 1.13 6.80
C ARG A 190 -8.22 0.25 7.13
N LEU A 191 -8.48 -1.02 7.43
CA LEU A 191 -7.46 -2.07 7.56
C LEU A 191 -7.11 -2.66 6.20
N PHE A 192 -5.82 -2.90 5.98
CA PHE A 192 -5.31 -3.60 4.81
C PHE A 192 -4.54 -4.82 5.28
N PHE A 193 -5.11 -6.01 5.02
CA PHE A 193 -4.41 -7.26 5.32
C PHE A 193 -3.08 -7.35 4.56
N GLY A 194 -2.13 -8.07 5.16
CA GLY A 194 -0.92 -8.48 4.48
C GLY A 194 -1.20 -9.47 3.34
N THR A 195 -0.19 -10.24 2.98
CA THR A 195 -0.30 -11.28 1.95
C THR A 195 0.66 -12.44 2.18
N ASP A 196 0.43 -13.51 1.43
CA ASP A 196 1.30 -14.67 1.26
C ASP A 196 2.05 -14.63 -0.08
N LYS A 197 2.13 -13.45 -0.71
CA LYS A 197 2.73 -13.18 -2.02
C LYS A 197 3.85 -12.16 -1.91
N GLU A 198 4.51 -11.88 -3.03
CA GLU A 198 5.52 -10.83 -3.11
C GLU A 198 4.95 -9.44 -2.85
N VAL A 199 5.74 -8.61 -2.18
CA VAL A 199 5.49 -7.18 -1.99
C VAL A 199 6.61 -6.40 -2.63
N CYS A 200 6.27 -5.60 -3.63
CA CYS A 200 7.23 -4.74 -4.33
C CYS A 200 7.28 -3.36 -3.67
N VAL A 201 8.49 -2.88 -3.41
CA VAL A 201 8.82 -1.51 -3.03
C VAL A 201 9.30 -0.77 -4.24
N TRP A 202 8.71 0.39 -4.53
CA TRP A 202 8.96 1.18 -5.72
C TRP A 202 9.76 2.43 -5.40
N GLY A 203 10.78 2.70 -6.21
CA GLY A 203 11.64 3.88 -6.13
C GLY A 203 11.74 4.58 -7.48
N ARG A 204 11.88 5.90 -7.47
CA ARG A 204 12.18 6.71 -8.65
C ARG A 204 13.66 7.06 -8.66
N SER A 205 14.32 6.88 -9.81
CA SER A 205 15.67 7.40 -10.00
C SER A 205 15.67 8.94 -9.95
N ALA A 206 16.67 9.54 -9.31
CA ALA A 206 16.81 10.99 -9.09
C ALA A 206 16.97 11.82 -10.39
N SER A 207 17.10 11.18 -11.56
CA SER A 207 17.29 11.83 -12.86
C SER A 207 16.09 12.66 -13.37
N MET A 208 15.00 12.79 -12.60
CA MET A 208 13.79 13.53 -12.97
C MET A 208 13.67 14.93 -12.33
N THR A 209 14.71 15.51 -11.74
CA THR A 209 14.72 16.96 -11.48
C THR A 209 15.15 17.69 -12.74
N ARG A 210 14.17 18.10 -13.56
CA ARG A 210 14.31 19.22 -14.50
C ARG A 210 13.30 20.29 -14.13
#